data_AF-A0A511MNT6-F1
#
_entry.id   AF-A0A511MNT6-F1
#
_cell.length_a   1.000
_cell.length_b   1.000
_cell.length_c   1.000
_cell.angle_alpha   90.00
_cell.angle_beta   90.00
_cell.angle_gamma   90.00
#
_symmetry.space_group_name_H-M   'P 1'
#
loop_
_entity.id
_entity.type
_entity.pdbx_description
1 polymer ?
#
loop_
_entity_poly.entity_id
_entity_poly.type
_entity_poly.pdbx_seq_one_letter_code
_entity_poly.pdbx_strand_id
1 'polypeptide(L)'
;MIRFRFGLAPWDRVGPWGDRSRTLPWFALTEGWYYIDLGDHHLLRFSDRTTELLRTQSGRHKAPHDCYVEYYVARLWEDVLALLPNALEPVPNDLVDFIAAEATDWSWADTPEVDAASTWYGDHTLDTGYLWFGPHLRWWRTVDGSADTVTVAWHYPADPEGEIEFTGPSTGRVSVPTDEFRTAVIEFDRALLAAMSTRLREFESSGPPPGIEIDSAQLAYEQRDRARWLSQALDRRPDTDWPAVRAGAHTLSQSATAAR
;
A
#
# COMPACT_ATOMS: atom_id res chain seq x y z
N MET A 1 12.65 -7.19 -9.86
CA MET A 1 11.93 -8.14 -8.99
C MET A 1 11.03 -7.37 -8.04
N ILE A 2 9.85 -7.87 -7.65
CA ILE A 2 8.99 -7.26 -6.61
C ILE A 2 8.55 -8.27 -5.55
N ARG A 3 8.62 -7.91 -4.26
CA ARG A 3 8.06 -8.71 -3.15
C ARG A 3 7.57 -7.85 -2.00
N PHE A 4 6.45 -8.23 -1.39
CA PHE A 4 5.97 -7.64 -0.14
C PHE A 4 6.53 -8.43 1.04
N ARG A 5 7.15 -7.74 1.98
CA ARG A 5 7.78 -8.34 3.15
C ARG A 5 7.07 -7.82 4.38
N PHE A 6 6.75 -8.73 5.29
CA PHE A 6 6.13 -8.35 6.54
C PHE A 6 6.48 -9.34 7.65
N GLY A 7 6.24 -8.93 8.88
CA GLY A 7 6.17 -9.80 10.03
C GLY A 7 5.11 -9.29 10.98
N LEU A 8 4.38 -10.20 11.62
CA LEU A 8 3.39 -9.83 12.63
C LEU A 8 4.09 -9.64 13.98
N ALA A 9 3.70 -8.61 14.72
CA ALA A 9 4.19 -8.35 16.06
C ALA A 9 3.89 -9.54 16.98
N PRO A 10 4.76 -9.87 17.94
CA PRO A 10 4.46 -10.86 18.97
C PRO A 10 3.11 -10.61 19.64
N TRP A 11 2.38 -11.67 19.96
CA TRP A 11 1.00 -11.57 20.43
C TRP A 11 0.87 -10.73 21.72
N ASP A 12 1.88 -10.78 22.59
CA ASP A 12 1.92 -10.08 23.88
C ASP A 12 2.11 -8.57 23.73
N ARG A 13 2.42 -8.12 22.52
CA ARG A 13 2.57 -6.70 22.16
C ARG A 13 1.35 -6.14 21.43
N VAL A 14 0.41 -6.97 21.00
CA VAL A 14 -0.78 -6.50 20.28
C VAL A 14 -1.74 -5.84 21.27
N GLY A 15 -1.97 -4.54 21.10
CA GLY A 15 -2.84 -3.76 21.97
C GLY A 15 -4.33 -3.98 21.67
N PRO A 16 -5.19 -4.20 22.69
CA PRO A 16 -6.63 -4.20 22.47
C PRO A 16 -7.13 -2.80 22.07
N TRP A 17 -8.18 -2.77 21.28
CA TRP A 17 -8.86 -1.56 20.88
C TRP A 17 -10.02 -1.24 21.83
N GLY A 18 -10.25 0.05 22.06
CA GLY A 18 -11.33 0.57 22.90
C GLY A 18 -10.96 0.71 24.38
N ASP A 19 -11.45 1.79 24.99
CA ASP A 19 -11.13 2.12 26.39
C ASP A 19 -11.98 1.32 27.40
N ARG A 20 -13.26 1.11 27.08
CA ARG A 20 -14.25 0.47 27.96
C ARG A 20 -14.51 -1.00 27.63
N SER A 21 -14.55 -1.33 26.35
CA SER A 21 -14.68 -2.70 25.84
C SER A 21 -13.44 -3.01 25.03
N ARG A 22 -12.44 -3.59 25.71
CA ARG A 22 -11.16 -3.95 25.12
C ARG A 22 -11.36 -5.15 24.20
N THR A 23 -11.30 -4.91 22.89
CA THR A 23 -11.53 -5.93 21.87
C THR A 23 -10.32 -6.10 20.96
N LEU A 24 -10.18 -7.26 20.35
CA LEU A 24 -9.16 -7.53 19.33
C LEU A 24 -9.84 -7.92 18.02
N PRO A 25 -10.20 -6.95 17.15
CA PRO A 25 -10.71 -7.26 15.82
C PRO A 25 -9.61 -7.88 14.95
N TRP A 26 -10.01 -8.54 13.86
CA TRP A 26 -9.06 -9.23 12.97
C TRP A 26 -7.95 -8.29 12.47
N PHE A 27 -8.31 -7.06 12.14
CA PHE A 27 -7.37 -6.03 11.69
C PHE A 27 -6.31 -5.70 12.75
N ALA A 28 -6.70 -5.55 14.02
CA ALA A 28 -5.77 -5.27 15.12
C ALA A 28 -4.73 -6.39 15.28
N LEU A 29 -5.15 -7.63 15.06
CA LEU A 29 -4.28 -8.81 15.12
C LEU A 29 -3.23 -8.83 14.00
N THR A 30 -3.29 -7.94 13.02
CA THR A 30 -2.28 -7.78 11.98
C THR A 30 -1.20 -6.74 12.30
N GLU A 31 -1.19 -6.19 13.51
CA GLU A 31 -0.11 -5.30 13.97
C GLU A 31 1.25 -5.98 13.72
N GLY A 32 2.19 -5.24 13.14
CA GLY A 32 3.46 -5.77 12.68
C GLY A 32 4.32 -4.73 11.98
N TRP A 33 5.16 -5.21 11.08
CA TRP A 33 6.02 -4.38 10.24
C TRP A 33 5.95 -4.83 8.79
N TYR A 34 6.24 -3.93 7.84
CA TYR A 34 6.35 -4.29 6.43
C TYR A 34 7.25 -3.36 5.61
N TYR A 35 7.66 -3.84 4.45
CA TYR A 35 8.34 -3.09 3.39
C TYR A 35 8.15 -3.77 2.03
N ILE A 36 8.60 -3.13 0.95
CA ILE A 36 8.51 -3.68 -0.42
C ILE A 36 9.91 -3.78 -1.02
N ASP A 37 10.32 -4.99 -1.38
CA ASP A 37 11.47 -5.23 -2.26
C ASP A 37 11.05 -4.83 -3.68
N LEU A 38 11.76 -3.89 -4.32
CA LEU A 38 11.49 -3.45 -5.68
C LEU A 38 12.79 -3.18 -6.46
N GLY A 39 13.18 -4.13 -7.31
CA GLY A 39 14.48 -4.09 -7.98
C GLY A 39 15.61 -4.10 -6.94
N ASP A 40 16.46 -3.09 -6.98
CA ASP A 40 17.54 -2.86 -5.99
C ASP A 40 17.13 -1.89 -4.87
N HIS A 41 15.83 -1.60 -4.74
CA HIS A 41 15.29 -0.66 -3.76
C HIS A 41 14.45 -1.37 -2.70
N HIS A 42 14.47 -0.82 -1.48
CA HIS A 42 13.56 -1.21 -0.40
C HIS A 42 12.65 -0.01 -0.10
N LEU A 43 11.43 -0.04 -0.64
CA LEU A 43 10.44 0.99 -0.33
C LEU A 43 9.91 0.78 1.09
N LEU A 44 9.53 1.87 1.77
CA LEU A 44 9.01 1.85 3.15
C LEU A 44 10.03 1.36 4.19
N ARG A 45 11.32 1.48 3.88
CA ARG A 45 12.41 1.34 4.84
C ARG A 45 12.93 2.72 5.24
N PHE A 46 12.93 3.02 6.54
CA PHE A 46 13.45 4.25 7.10
C PHE A 46 14.99 4.31 7.03
N SER A 47 15.53 5.53 6.93
CA SER A 47 16.96 5.78 7.07
C SER A 47 17.46 5.39 8.47
N ASP A 48 18.76 5.16 8.62
CA ASP A 48 19.34 4.84 9.93
C ASP A 48 19.11 5.97 10.94
N ARG A 49 19.06 7.23 10.47
CA ARG A 49 18.75 8.41 11.29
C ARG A 49 17.31 8.35 11.81
N THR A 50 16.34 8.18 10.93
CA THR A 50 14.91 8.11 11.32
C THR A 50 14.68 6.91 12.24
N THR A 51 15.27 5.77 11.92
CA THR A 51 15.21 4.56 12.78
C THR A 51 15.72 4.85 14.19
N GLU A 52 16.86 5.52 14.33
CA GLU A 52 17.42 5.89 15.63
C GLU A 52 16.56 6.89 16.40
N LEU A 53 16.02 7.88 15.70
CA LEU A 53 15.14 8.90 16.27
C LEU A 53 13.86 8.28 16.85
N LEU A 54 13.12 7.53 16.03
CA LEU A 54 11.86 6.89 16.43
C LEU A 54 12.07 5.89 17.58
N ARG A 55 13.18 5.14 17.55
CA ARG A 55 13.57 4.26 18.65
C ARG A 55 13.83 5.01 19.94
N THR A 56 14.52 6.14 19.87
CA THR A 56 14.81 6.99 21.04
C THR A 56 13.55 7.60 21.63
N GLN A 57 12.66 8.12 20.77
CA GLN A 57 11.38 8.71 21.19
C GLN A 57 10.45 7.68 21.84
N SER A 58 10.42 6.44 21.32
CA SER A 58 9.59 5.36 21.86
C SER A 58 10.17 4.68 23.11
N GLY A 59 11.44 4.95 23.45
CA GLY A 59 12.13 4.30 24.58
C GLY A 59 12.33 2.79 24.41
N ARG A 60 12.18 2.26 23.19
CA ARG A 60 12.26 0.82 22.90
C ARG A 60 13.71 0.35 22.74
N HIS A 61 13.94 -0.92 23.06
CA HIS A 61 15.20 -1.58 22.72
C HIS A 61 15.29 -1.85 21.23
N LYS A 62 16.51 -1.83 20.69
CA LYS A 62 16.78 -2.11 19.28
C LYS A 62 16.24 -3.49 18.88
N ALA A 63 15.37 -3.53 17.88
CA ALA A 63 14.94 -4.76 17.22
C ALA A 63 15.39 -4.78 15.74
N PRO A 64 15.48 -5.96 15.11
CA PRO A 64 15.92 -6.09 13.72
C PRO A 64 15.03 -5.35 12.70
N HIS A 65 13.79 -5.03 13.06
CA HIS A 65 12.76 -4.53 12.16
C HIS A 65 12.41 -3.05 12.40
N ASP A 66 13.10 -2.37 13.32
CA ASP A 66 12.86 -0.95 13.66
C ASP A 66 13.02 -0.01 12.45
N CYS A 67 13.76 -0.45 11.42
CA CYS A 67 13.97 0.32 10.20
C CYS A 67 12.82 0.21 9.18
N TYR A 68 11.73 -0.48 9.51
CA TYR A 68 10.58 -0.64 8.65
C TYR A 68 9.35 0.06 9.23
N VAL A 69 8.36 0.30 8.39
CA VAL A 69 7.06 0.80 8.83
C VAL A 69 6.45 -0.20 9.81
N GLU A 70 6.17 0.25 11.03
CA GLU A 70 5.40 -0.49 12.03
C GLU A 70 3.94 -0.04 11.98
N TYR A 71 3.07 -0.88 11.44
CA TYR A 71 1.63 -0.62 11.34
C TYR A 71 0.87 -1.94 11.15
N TYR A 72 -0.44 -1.89 11.03
CA TYR A 72 -1.26 -3.04 10.69
C TYR A 72 -0.93 -3.51 9.26
N VAL A 73 -0.41 -4.73 9.12
CA VAL A 73 -0.06 -5.33 7.82
C VAL A 73 -1.30 -5.48 6.93
N ALA A 74 -2.48 -5.67 7.55
CA ALA A 74 -3.74 -5.65 6.83
C ALA A 74 -3.92 -4.37 6.02
N ARG A 75 -3.51 -3.20 6.53
CA ARG A 75 -3.71 -1.94 5.79
C ARG A 75 -3.02 -1.97 4.43
N LEU A 76 -1.73 -2.33 4.41
CA LEU A 76 -0.98 -2.48 3.16
C LEU A 76 -1.63 -3.53 2.24
N TRP A 77 -2.06 -4.66 2.79
CA TRP A 77 -2.72 -5.71 2.01
C TRP A 77 -4.05 -5.24 1.40
N GLU A 78 -4.91 -4.59 2.18
CA GLU A 78 -6.19 -4.04 1.72
C GLU A 78 -5.98 -3.00 0.62
N ASP A 79 -5.00 -2.11 0.78
CA ASP A 79 -4.68 -1.07 -0.21
C ASP A 79 -4.09 -1.65 -1.50
N VAL A 80 -3.22 -2.65 -1.40
CA VAL A 80 -2.69 -3.37 -2.58
C VAL A 80 -3.83 -4.08 -3.32
N LEU A 81 -4.77 -4.72 -2.63
CA LEU A 81 -5.91 -5.38 -3.26
C LEU A 81 -6.89 -4.37 -3.89
N ALA A 82 -7.08 -3.20 -3.27
CA ALA A 82 -7.91 -2.14 -3.81
C ALA A 82 -7.31 -1.55 -5.10
N LEU A 83 -5.99 -1.37 -5.12
CA LEU A 83 -5.20 -0.87 -6.26
C LEU A 83 -5.09 -1.87 -7.42
N LEU A 84 -5.06 -3.17 -7.09
CA LEU A 84 -4.72 -4.26 -8.02
C LEU A 84 -5.48 -4.23 -9.37
N PRO A 85 -6.81 -4.03 -9.44
CA PRO A 85 -7.53 -4.04 -10.71
C PRO A 85 -7.06 -2.92 -11.65
N ASN A 86 -6.85 -1.73 -11.11
CA ASN A 86 -6.42 -0.56 -11.88
C ASN A 86 -4.95 -0.69 -12.29
N ALA A 87 -4.08 -1.12 -11.37
CA ALA A 87 -2.67 -1.38 -11.68
C ALA A 87 -2.46 -2.45 -12.78
N LEU A 88 -3.44 -3.33 -12.99
CA LEU A 88 -3.41 -4.38 -14.03
C LEU A 88 -4.15 -4.01 -15.32
N GLU A 89 -4.92 -2.91 -15.33
CA GLU A 89 -5.52 -2.39 -16.56
C GLU A 89 -4.41 -1.79 -17.44
N PRO A 90 -4.27 -2.23 -18.71
CA PRO A 90 -3.30 -1.62 -19.60
C PRO A 90 -3.60 -0.14 -19.82
N VAL A 91 -2.64 0.71 -19.47
CA VAL A 91 -2.73 2.14 -19.75
C VAL A 91 -2.51 2.38 -21.25
N PRO A 92 -3.41 3.12 -21.92
CA PRO A 92 -3.20 3.54 -23.30
C PRO A 92 -1.88 4.29 -23.47
N ASN A 93 -1.17 4.03 -24.57
CA ASN A 93 0.16 4.61 -24.80
C ASN A 93 0.17 6.15 -24.75
N ASP A 94 -0.92 6.80 -25.15
CA ASP A 94 -1.07 8.25 -25.13
C ASP A 94 -1.23 8.85 -23.72
N LEU A 95 -1.46 8.02 -22.70
CA LEU A 95 -1.61 8.41 -21.30
C LEU A 95 -0.41 8.03 -20.41
N VAL A 96 0.61 7.37 -20.97
CA VAL A 96 1.78 6.91 -20.21
C VAL A 96 2.55 8.08 -19.58
N ASP A 97 2.72 9.18 -20.33
CA ASP A 97 3.40 10.36 -19.81
C ASP A 97 2.57 11.07 -18.72
N PHE A 98 1.24 11.06 -18.87
CA PHE A 98 0.33 11.63 -17.87
C PHE A 98 0.37 10.87 -16.55
N ILE A 99 0.25 9.54 -16.58
CA ILE A 99 0.31 8.73 -15.34
C ILE A 99 1.69 8.76 -14.69
N ALA A 100 2.76 8.94 -15.47
CA ALA A 100 4.13 9.04 -14.96
C ALA A 100 4.47 10.42 -14.39
N ALA A 101 3.68 11.46 -14.68
CA ALA A 101 3.92 12.82 -14.19
C ALA A 101 3.54 12.98 -12.71
N GLU A 102 4.15 13.96 -12.02
CA GLU A 102 3.73 14.36 -10.67
C GLU A 102 2.55 15.34 -10.74
N ALA A 103 1.56 15.15 -9.87
CA ALA A 103 0.33 15.96 -9.85
C ALA A 103 0.49 17.33 -9.14
N THR A 104 1.69 17.67 -8.67
CA THR A 104 1.96 18.89 -7.90
C THR A 104 1.66 20.18 -8.66
N ASP A 105 1.63 20.12 -10.00
CA ASP A 105 1.52 21.29 -10.87
C ASP A 105 0.12 21.41 -11.51
N TRP A 106 -0.86 20.60 -11.10
CA TRP A 106 -2.17 20.56 -11.75
C TRP A 106 -3.09 21.69 -11.31
N SER A 107 -3.73 22.35 -12.29
CA SER A 107 -4.83 23.28 -12.04
C SER A 107 -6.14 22.51 -12.04
N TRP A 108 -6.82 22.53 -10.91
CA TRP A 108 -8.09 21.85 -10.70
C TRP A 108 -9.23 22.69 -11.28
N ALA A 109 -9.42 22.58 -12.59
CA ALA A 109 -10.67 23.03 -13.20
C ALA A 109 -11.80 22.08 -12.78
N ASP A 110 -12.92 22.64 -12.36
CA ASP A 110 -14.11 21.86 -11.95
C ASP A 110 -14.88 21.39 -13.20
N THR A 111 -14.35 20.37 -13.87
CA THR A 111 -15.01 19.71 -15.01
C THR A 111 -15.07 18.19 -14.79
N PRO A 112 -16.12 17.52 -15.30
CA PRO A 112 -16.26 16.07 -15.19
C PRO A 112 -15.05 15.29 -15.75
N GLU A 113 -14.42 15.80 -16.80
CA GLU A 113 -13.25 15.18 -17.42
C GLU A 113 -12.00 15.30 -16.52
N VAL A 114 -11.78 16.46 -15.91
CA VAL A 114 -10.70 16.65 -14.92
C VAL A 114 -10.90 15.75 -13.71
N ASP A 115 -12.13 15.64 -13.22
CA ASP A 115 -12.49 14.72 -12.14
C ASP A 115 -12.23 13.26 -12.53
N ALA A 116 -12.61 12.85 -13.74
CA ALA A 116 -12.37 11.51 -14.25
C ALA A 116 -10.87 11.19 -14.34
N ALA A 117 -10.07 12.09 -14.90
CA ALA A 117 -8.62 11.90 -15.03
C ALA A 117 -7.92 11.88 -13.65
N SER A 118 -8.36 12.73 -12.73
CA SER A 118 -7.78 12.81 -11.39
C SER A 118 -8.16 11.62 -10.51
N THR A 119 -9.41 11.16 -10.61
CA THR A 119 -9.88 9.94 -9.95
C THR A 119 -9.11 8.74 -10.47
N TRP A 120 -9.02 8.59 -11.80
CA TRP A 120 -8.25 7.52 -12.42
C TRP A 120 -6.77 7.54 -11.98
N TYR A 121 -6.15 8.72 -11.90
CA TYR A 121 -4.78 8.85 -11.42
C TYR A 121 -4.62 8.48 -9.94
N GLY A 122 -5.56 8.90 -9.09
CA GLY A 122 -5.62 8.54 -7.67
C GLY A 122 -5.81 7.04 -7.46
N ASP A 123 -6.65 6.42 -8.29
CA ASP A 123 -6.94 4.98 -8.31
C ASP A 123 -5.73 4.09 -8.66
N HIS A 124 -4.65 4.70 -9.18
CA HIS A 124 -3.36 4.05 -9.44
C HIS A 124 -2.33 4.31 -8.33
N THR A 125 -2.70 5.02 -7.28
CA THR A 125 -1.82 5.38 -6.15
C THR A 125 -2.15 4.52 -4.94
N LEU A 126 -1.13 3.88 -4.36
CA LEU A 126 -1.27 3.17 -3.09
C LEU A 126 -1.50 4.19 -1.98
N ASP A 127 -2.56 4.00 -1.18
CA ASP A 127 -2.81 4.87 -0.03
C ASP A 127 -1.75 4.63 1.05
N THR A 128 -0.99 5.67 1.37
CA THR A 128 -0.08 5.70 2.52
C THR A 128 -0.39 6.86 3.46
N GLY A 129 -1.59 7.46 3.37
CA GLY A 129 -1.99 8.62 4.16
C GLY A 129 -2.06 8.37 5.66
N TYR A 130 -2.10 7.10 6.06
CA TYR A 130 -1.98 6.68 7.46
C TYR A 130 -0.53 6.71 7.99
N LEU A 131 0.46 6.95 7.13
CA LEU A 131 1.86 7.12 7.51
C LEU A 131 2.22 8.61 7.58
N TRP A 132 2.99 8.96 8.60
CA TRP A 132 3.56 10.29 8.70
C TRP A 132 4.60 10.49 7.59
N PHE A 133 4.37 11.48 6.72
CA PHE A 133 5.15 11.71 5.49
C PHE A 133 5.29 10.45 4.62
N GLY A 134 4.22 9.64 4.53
CA GLY A 134 4.20 8.42 3.71
C GLY A 134 4.52 8.65 2.24
N PRO A 135 5.17 7.69 1.56
CA PRO A 135 5.58 7.85 0.17
C PRO A 135 4.40 7.72 -0.79
N HIS A 136 4.35 8.56 -1.81
CA HIS A 136 3.41 8.40 -2.91
C HIS A 136 3.91 7.27 -3.81
N LEU A 137 3.21 6.13 -3.84
CA LEU A 137 3.56 4.99 -4.69
C LEU A 137 2.52 4.83 -5.80
N ARG A 138 2.92 4.94 -7.07
CA ARG A 138 2.00 4.85 -8.22
C ARG A 138 2.33 3.70 -9.17
N TRP A 139 1.30 2.98 -9.59
CA TRP A 139 1.42 1.67 -10.20
C TRP A 139 0.59 1.62 -11.47
N TRP A 140 1.18 1.25 -12.59
CA TRP A 140 0.45 1.13 -13.84
C TRP A 140 1.06 0.09 -14.78
N ARG A 141 0.21 -0.55 -15.59
CA ARG A 141 0.63 -1.54 -16.58
C ARG A 141 0.77 -0.92 -17.97
N THR A 142 1.82 -1.28 -18.67
CA THR A 142 1.98 -1.00 -20.11
C THR A 142 2.16 -2.29 -20.88
N VAL A 143 1.61 -2.33 -22.10
CA VAL A 143 1.78 -3.44 -23.04
C VAL A 143 2.32 -2.86 -24.36
N ASP A 144 3.58 -3.14 -24.66
CA ASP A 144 4.25 -2.69 -25.89
C ASP A 144 4.89 -3.88 -26.61
N GLY A 145 4.31 -4.27 -27.75
CA GLY A 145 4.73 -5.46 -28.49
C GLY A 145 4.66 -6.72 -27.63
N SER A 146 5.82 -7.30 -27.31
CA SER A 146 5.93 -8.47 -26.42
C SER A 146 6.21 -8.12 -24.96
N ALA A 147 6.42 -6.85 -24.62
CA ALA A 147 6.66 -6.41 -23.26
C ALA A 147 5.33 -6.14 -22.54
N ASP A 148 5.12 -6.81 -21.41
CA ASP A 148 3.98 -6.64 -20.53
C ASP A 148 4.49 -6.42 -19.11
N THR A 149 4.45 -5.17 -18.65
CA THR A 149 5.10 -4.76 -17.41
C THR A 149 4.22 -3.87 -16.57
N VAL A 150 4.33 -4.02 -15.26
CA VAL A 150 3.84 -3.05 -14.27
C VAL A 150 5.00 -2.17 -13.84
N THR A 151 4.82 -0.86 -13.96
CA THR A 151 5.75 0.14 -13.41
C THR A 151 5.27 0.58 -12.06
N VAL A 152 6.18 0.59 -11.09
CA VAL A 152 6.00 1.21 -9.77
C VAL A 152 6.91 2.43 -9.72
N ALA A 153 6.32 3.61 -9.58
CA ALA A 153 7.01 4.86 -9.31
C ALA A 153 6.79 5.29 -7.88
N TRP A 154 7.75 6.01 -7.31
CA TRP A 154 7.63 6.57 -5.97
C TRP A 154 8.11 8.02 -5.90
N HIS A 155 7.51 8.75 -4.98
CA HIS A 155 7.98 10.03 -4.48
C HIS A 155 7.90 10.07 -2.95
N TYR A 156 9.00 10.44 -2.30
CA TYR A 156 9.07 10.65 -0.86
C TYR A 156 8.85 12.13 -0.57
N PRO A 157 7.73 12.51 0.08
CA PRO A 157 7.50 13.89 0.43
C PRO A 157 8.57 14.36 1.42
N ALA A 158 8.94 15.64 1.32
CA ALA A 158 9.86 16.24 2.27
C ALA A 158 9.18 16.40 3.63
N ASP A 159 9.82 15.89 4.68
CA ASP A 159 9.46 16.23 6.05
C ASP A 159 10.11 17.57 6.42
N PRO A 160 9.34 18.64 6.72
CA PRO A 160 9.87 19.94 7.12
C PRO A 160 10.72 19.91 8.39
N GLU A 161 10.45 18.97 9.30
CA GLU A 161 11.20 18.77 10.54
C GLU A 161 12.39 17.79 10.34
N GLY A 162 12.36 17.04 9.23
CA GLY A 162 13.38 16.09 8.84
C GLY A 162 13.50 14.92 9.83
N GLU A 163 12.41 14.54 10.48
CA GLU A 163 12.32 13.38 11.37
C GLU A 163 12.15 12.08 10.56
N ILE A 164 11.35 12.13 9.50
CA ILE A 164 11.04 11.02 8.61
C ILE A 164 11.84 11.11 7.31
N GLU A 165 12.64 10.07 7.07
CA GLU A 165 13.41 9.87 5.86
C GLU A 165 13.39 8.38 5.51
N PHE A 166 13.12 8.06 4.24
CA PHE A 166 13.20 6.70 3.71
C PHE A 166 14.53 6.46 3.01
N THR A 167 14.96 5.20 2.95
CA THR A 167 16.15 4.81 2.20
C THR A 167 15.91 4.83 0.70
N GLY A 168 16.96 5.17 -0.06
CA GLY A 168 16.91 5.27 -1.51
C GLY A 168 16.71 6.70 -2.00
N PRO A 169 16.62 6.91 -3.32
CA PRO A 169 16.39 8.23 -3.89
C PRO A 169 14.96 8.72 -3.57
N SER A 170 14.80 10.04 -3.43
CA SER A 170 13.52 10.69 -3.13
C SER A 170 12.46 10.51 -4.21
N THR A 171 12.88 10.21 -5.43
CA THR A 171 12.00 9.75 -6.51
C THR A 171 12.65 8.59 -7.24
N GLY A 172 11.83 7.74 -7.84
CA GLY A 172 12.32 6.70 -8.72
C GLY A 172 11.21 5.89 -9.34
N ARG A 173 11.60 4.98 -10.24
CA ARG A 173 10.68 4.07 -10.92
C ARG A 173 11.37 2.77 -11.29
N VAL A 174 10.64 1.67 -11.17
CA VAL A 174 11.07 0.34 -11.59
C VAL A 174 9.91 -0.34 -12.31
N SER A 175 10.21 -0.99 -13.43
CA SER A 175 9.25 -1.83 -14.14
C SER A 175 9.58 -3.31 -13.90
N VAL A 176 8.55 -4.11 -13.65
CA VAL A 176 8.64 -5.57 -13.48
C VAL A 176 7.66 -6.26 -14.42
N PRO A 177 7.90 -7.52 -14.83
CA PRO A 177 6.93 -8.28 -15.60
C PRO A 177 5.58 -8.36 -14.87
N THR A 178 4.47 -8.22 -15.59
CA THR A 178 3.12 -8.24 -15.00
C THR A 178 2.83 -9.53 -14.23
N ASP A 179 3.29 -10.68 -14.73
CA ASP A 179 3.14 -11.97 -14.04
C ASP A 179 3.93 -12.04 -12.74
N GLU A 180 5.09 -11.37 -12.70
CA GLU A 180 5.90 -11.29 -11.48
C GLU A 180 5.17 -10.44 -10.42
N PHE A 181 4.61 -9.32 -10.84
CA PHE A 181 3.79 -8.47 -9.98
C PHE A 181 2.57 -9.23 -9.42
N ARG A 182 1.80 -9.90 -10.28
CA ARG A 182 0.67 -10.74 -9.87
C ARG A 182 1.10 -11.81 -8.87
N THR A 183 2.22 -12.47 -9.12
CA THR A 183 2.76 -13.50 -8.24
C THR A 183 3.09 -12.92 -6.86
N ALA A 184 3.74 -11.76 -6.79
CA ALA A 184 4.07 -11.11 -5.53
C ALA A 184 2.84 -10.75 -4.69
N VAL A 185 1.76 -10.28 -5.31
CA VAL A 185 0.49 -9.97 -4.62
C VAL A 185 -0.19 -11.25 -4.11
N ILE A 186 -0.20 -12.31 -4.92
CA ILE A 186 -0.75 -13.62 -4.53
C ILE A 186 0.05 -14.22 -3.36
N GLU A 187 1.38 -14.11 -3.40
CA GLU A 187 2.26 -14.58 -2.31
C GLU A 187 2.02 -13.79 -1.03
N PHE A 188 1.87 -12.47 -1.13
CA PHE A 188 1.58 -11.61 0.02
C PHE A 188 0.25 -11.98 0.70
N ASP A 189 -0.82 -12.08 -0.09
CA ASP A 189 -2.15 -12.49 0.38
C ASP A 189 -2.12 -13.83 1.10
N ARG A 190 -1.55 -14.86 0.45
CA ARG A 190 -1.45 -16.21 1.02
C ARG A 190 -0.63 -16.22 2.31
N ALA A 191 0.49 -15.50 2.33
CA ALA A 191 1.35 -15.43 3.50
C ALA A 191 0.64 -14.76 4.68
N LEU A 192 -0.06 -13.63 4.44
CA LEU A 192 -0.79 -12.92 5.49
C LEU A 192 -1.94 -13.78 6.04
N LEU A 193 -2.77 -14.36 5.16
CA LEU A 193 -3.89 -15.20 5.59
C LEU A 193 -3.43 -16.47 6.31
N ALA A 194 -2.29 -17.05 5.92
CA ALA A 194 -1.70 -18.18 6.63
C ALA A 194 -1.15 -17.79 8.01
N ALA A 195 -0.47 -16.65 8.12
CA ALA A 195 0.02 -16.11 9.40
C ALA A 195 -1.16 -15.83 10.35
N MET A 196 -2.22 -15.21 9.83
CA MET A 196 -3.44 -14.94 10.58
C MET A 196 -4.19 -16.21 10.98
N SER A 197 -4.28 -17.21 10.10
CA SER A 197 -4.87 -18.50 10.46
C SER A 197 -4.11 -19.18 11.61
N THR A 198 -2.78 -19.07 11.64
CA THR A 198 -1.97 -19.59 12.75
C THR A 198 -2.24 -18.82 14.03
N ARG A 199 -2.23 -17.49 13.98
CA ARG A 199 -2.53 -16.62 15.12
C ARG A 199 -3.92 -16.88 15.72
N LEU A 200 -4.94 -17.04 14.88
CA LEU A 200 -6.30 -17.34 15.36
C LEU A 200 -6.39 -18.69 16.05
N ARG A 201 -5.69 -19.73 15.57
CA ARG A 201 -5.60 -21.03 16.25
C ARG A 201 -4.88 -20.92 17.60
N GLU A 202 -3.83 -20.10 17.69
CA GLU A 202 -3.16 -19.82 18.96
C GLU A 202 -4.15 -19.20 19.95
N PHE A 203 -4.93 -18.18 19.53
CA PHE A 203 -5.98 -17.57 20.34
C PHE A 203 -7.03 -18.57 20.84
N GLU A 204 -7.50 -19.47 19.97
CA GLU A 204 -8.47 -20.52 20.34
C GLU A 204 -7.90 -21.46 21.41
N SER A 205 -6.57 -21.70 21.40
CA SER A 205 -5.91 -22.61 22.33
C SER A 205 -5.50 -21.97 23.67
N SER A 206 -5.06 -20.71 23.67
CA SER A 206 -4.54 -20.02 24.86
C SER A 206 -5.59 -19.18 25.59
N GLY A 207 -6.70 -18.85 24.92
CA GLY A 207 -7.67 -17.86 25.38
C GLY A 207 -7.15 -16.42 25.22
N PRO A 208 -8.05 -15.42 25.32
CA PRO A 208 -7.66 -14.02 25.30
C PRO A 208 -6.82 -13.64 26.52
N PRO A 209 -5.96 -12.61 26.42
CA PRO A 209 -5.35 -12.00 27.61
C PRO A 209 -6.42 -11.53 28.61
N PRO A 210 -6.13 -11.51 29.92
CA PRO A 210 -7.10 -11.09 30.93
C PRO A 210 -7.68 -9.69 30.66
N GLY A 211 -9.01 -9.58 30.68
CA GLY A 211 -9.70 -8.30 30.47
C GLY A 211 -9.83 -7.89 29.01
N ILE A 212 -9.53 -8.79 28.06
CA ILE A 212 -9.80 -8.59 26.63
C ILE A 212 -10.95 -9.50 26.20
N GLU A 213 -11.96 -8.91 25.57
CA GLU A 213 -13.06 -9.62 24.95
C GLU A 213 -12.68 -10.01 23.52
N ILE A 214 -12.84 -11.28 23.18
CA ILE A 214 -12.63 -11.78 21.81
C ILE A 214 -13.91 -12.44 21.33
N ASP A 215 -14.44 -11.93 20.23
CA ASP A 215 -15.50 -12.57 19.48
C ASP A 215 -14.90 -13.52 18.43
N SER A 216 -14.67 -14.77 18.84
CA SER A 216 -14.10 -15.80 17.97
C SER A 216 -14.97 -16.07 16.73
N ALA A 217 -16.29 -15.92 16.84
CA ALA A 217 -17.20 -16.12 15.71
C ALA A 217 -17.03 -15.00 14.67
N GLN A 218 -16.92 -13.76 15.13
CA GLN A 218 -16.61 -12.61 14.28
C GLN A 218 -15.23 -12.74 13.64
N LEU A 219 -14.20 -13.14 14.39
CA LEU A 219 -12.85 -13.37 13.83
C LEU A 219 -12.84 -14.45 12.75
N ALA A 220 -13.53 -15.57 12.97
CA ALA A 220 -13.66 -16.64 11.99
C ALA A 220 -14.49 -16.23 10.77
N TYR A 221 -15.48 -15.35 10.94
CA TYR A 221 -16.20 -14.73 9.83
C TYR A 221 -15.27 -13.84 9.00
N GLU A 222 -14.57 -12.91 9.65
CA GLU A 222 -13.65 -11.97 9.00
C GLU A 222 -12.51 -12.65 8.25
N GLN A 223 -11.90 -13.69 8.84
CA GLN A 223 -10.87 -14.50 8.18
C GLN A 223 -11.39 -15.14 6.89
N ARG A 224 -12.60 -15.72 6.92
CA ARG A 224 -13.21 -16.36 5.74
C ARG A 224 -13.65 -15.35 4.69
N ASP A 225 -14.15 -14.20 5.12
CA ASP A 225 -14.55 -13.13 4.20
C ASP A 225 -13.33 -12.59 3.45
N ARG A 226 -12.29 -12.18 4.19
CA ARG A 226 -11.04 -11.62 3.65
C ARG A 226 -10.29 -12.60 2.75
N ALA A 227 -10.36 -13.90 3.02
CA ALA A 227 -9.77 -14.93 2.16
C ALA A 227 -10.36 -14.97 0.73
N ARG A 228 -11.46 -14.24 0.46
CA ARG A 228 -12.06 -14.12 -0.87
C ARG A 228 -11.63 -12.86 -1.62
N TRP A 229 -11.06 -11.87 -0.91
CA TRP A 229 -10.83 -10.53 -1.46
C TRP A 229 -9.83 -10.53 -2.62
N LEU A 230 -8.77 -11.34 -2.57
CA LEU A 230 -7.83 -11.48 -3.69
C LEU A 230 -8.53 -11.95 -4.97
N SER A 231 -9.39 -12.97 -4.89
CA SER A 231 -10.14 -13.44 -6.06
C SER A 231 -11.03 -12.33 -6.61
N GLN A 232 -11.76 -11.64 -5.73
CA GLN A 232 -12.63 -10.52 -6.11
C GLN A 232 -11.85 -9.40 -6.80
N ALA A 233 -10.66 -9.04 -6.29
CA ALA A 233 -9.80 -8.03 -6.89
C ALA A 233 -9.27 -8.47 -8.26
N LEU A 234 -8.83 -9.74 -8.41
CA LEU A 234 -8.35 -10.29 -9.68
C LEU A 234 -9.46 -10.42 -10.74
N ASP A 235 -10.69 -10.67 -10.31
CA ASP A 235 -11.87 -10.80 -11.19
C ASP A 235 -12.46 -9.45 -11.58
N ARG A 236 -12.21 -8.40 -10.79
CA ARG A 236 -12.65 -7.03 -11.11
C ARG A 236 -12.02 -6.58 -12.43
N ARG A 237 -12.85 -5.95 -13.26
CA ARG A 237 -12.45 -5.28 -14.50
C ARG A 237 -12.81 -3.81 -14.33
N PRO A 238 -11.84 -2.90 -14.35
CA PRO A 238 -12.15 -1.48 -14.43
C PRO A 238 -13.00 -1.20 -15.68
N ASP A 239 -13.93 -0.25 -15.55
CA ASP A 239 -14.78 0.26 -16.64
C ASP A 239 -14.37 1.70 -16.92
N THR A 240 -13.08 1.88 -17.25
CA THR A 240 -12.47 3.20 -17.37
C THR A 240 -13.00 3.91 -18.61
N ASP A 241 -13.62 5.07 -18.42
CA ASP A 241 -14.01 5.99 -19.50
C ASP A 241 -12.77 6.68 -20.07
N TRP A 242 -12.05 5.96 -20.94
CA TRP A 242 -10.83 6.46 -21.55
C TRP A 242 -11.01 7.78 -22.31
N PRO A 243 -12.10 8.03 -23.06
CA PRO A 243 -12.38 9.36 -23.62
C PRO A 243 -12.40 10.48 -22.56
N ALA A 244 -13.10 10.29 -21.44
CA ALA A 244 -13.15 11.30 -20.38
C ALA A 244 -11.76 11.49 -19.72
N VAL A 245 -11.07 10.39 -19.40
CA VAL A 245 -9.70 10.44 -18.83
C VAL A 245 -8.74 11.17 -19.77
N ARG A 246 -8.78 10.91 -21.08
CA ARG A 246 -7.94 11.63 -22.06
C ARG A 246 -8.21 13.13 -22.09
N ALA A 247 -9.49 13.52 -22.11
CA ALA A 247 -9.88 14.92 -22.12
C ALA A 247 -9.37 15.63 -20.85
N GLY A 248 -9.56 15.03 -19.67
CA GLY A 248 -9.08 15.60 -18.41
C GLY A 248 -7.55 15.62 -18.30
N ALA A 249 -6.88 14.55 -18.72
CA ALA A 249 -5.43 14.45 -18.74
C ALA A 249 -4.80 15.55 -19.62
N HIS A 250 -5.43 15.85 -20.76
CA HIS A 250 -5.00 16.95 -21.62
C HIS A 250 -5.10 18.29 -20.89
N THR A 251 -6.22 18.57 -20.22
CA THR A 251 -6.42 19.80 -19.45
C THR A 251 -5.39 19.94 -18.33
N LEU A 252 -5.21 18.90 -17.52
CA LEU A 252 -4.29 18.89 -16.37
C LEU A 252 -2.82 19.07 -16.80
N SER A 253 -2.43 18.42 -17.90
CA SER A 253 -1.05 18.46 -18.41
C SER A 253 -0.69 19.82 -19.04
N GLN A 254 -1.67 20.52 -19.64
CA GLN A 254 -1.48 21.89 -20.12
C GLN A 254 -1.26 22.89 -18.97
N SER A 255 -1.99 22.71 -17.87
CA SER A 255 -1.85 23.54 -16.67
C SER A 255 -0.48 23.40 -16.01
N ALA A 256 0.05 22.16 -15.94
CA ALA A 256 1.39 21.90 -15.40
C ALA A 256 2.50 22.59 -16.22
N THR A 257 2.32 22.68 -17.54
CA THR A 257 3.28 23.37 -18.43
C THR A 257 3.22 24.89 -18.27
N ALA A 258 2.03 25.45 -17.99
CA ALA A 258 1.85 26.89 -17.83
C ALA A 258 2.36 27.44 -16.47
N ALA A 259 2.58 26.57 -15.48
CA ALA A 259 3.05 26.93 -14.15
C ALA A 259 4.60 26.95 -14.01
N ARG A 260 5.33 26.52 -15.06
CA ARG A 260 6.81 26.51 -15.13
C ARG A 260 7.35 27.71 -15.89
#